data_AF-A0A2V7QYL3-F1
#
_entry.id   AF-A0A2V7QYL3-F1
#
_cell.length_a   1.000
_cell.length_b   1.000
_cell.length_c   1.000
_cell.angle_alpha   90.00
_cell.angle_beta   90.00
_cell.angle_gamma   90.00
#
_symmetry.space_group_name_H-M   'P 1'
#
loop_
_entity.id
_entity.type
_entity.pdbx_description
1 polymer ?
#
loop_
_entity_poly.entity_id
_entity_poly.type
_entity_poly.pdbx_seq_one_letter_code
_entity_poly.pdbx_strand_id
1 'polypeptide(L)'
;MGAVNLDPLLEQLAELVAEKVANRLNGNGAPNVGGESNGEPMLTAEAVAKRLDTSARWVYDHADELGGKRLSRRCLRFPEGAIRRYVERRR
;
A
#
# COMPACT_ATOMS: atom_id res chain seq x y z
N MET A 1 37.97 -6.54 -27.50
CA MET A 1 37.10 -6.74 -26.32
C MET A 1 36.89 -5.37 -25.68
N GLY A 2 35.77 -4.70 -25.99
CA GLY A 2 35.47 -3.39 -25.40
C GLY A 2 35.01 -3.60 -23.96
N ALA A 3 35.71 -2.99 -23.00
CA ALA A 3 35.27 -2.97 -21.61
C ALA A 3 33.91 -2.24 -21.56
N VAL A 4 32.87 -2.94 -21.13
CA VAL A 4 31.59 -2.34 -20.76
C VAL A 4 31.88 -1.45 -19.55
N ASN A 5 32.01 -0.14 -19.76
CA ASN A 5 32.13 0.81 -18.66
C ASN A 5 30.77 0.86 -17.95
N LEU A 6 30.75 0.35 -16.72
CA LEU A 6 29.56 0.23 -15.88
C LEU A 6 29.21 1.56 -15.19
N ASP A 7 30.17 2.49 -15.13
CA ASP A 7 30.04 3.79 -14.48
C ASP A 7 28.84 4.63 -14.96
N PRO A 8 28.60 4.82 -16.28
CA PRO A 8 27.45 5.60 -16.73
C PRO A 8 26.09 4.95 -16.42
N LEU A 9 26.04 3.62 -16.32
CA LEU A 9 24.81 2.90 -15.96
C LEU A 9 24.55 3.01 -14.45
N LEU A 10 25.60 2.97 -13.62
CA LEU A 10 25.49 3.18 -12.18
C LEU A 10 25.03 4.61 -11.86
N GLU A 11 25.54 5.61 -12.59
CA GLU A 11 25.09 7.00 -12.43
C GLU A 11 23.60 7.16 -12.75
N GLN A 12 23.12 6.58 -13.85
CA GLN A 12 21.70 6.60 -14.21
C GLN A 12 20.82 5.91 -13.17
N LEU A 13 21.27 4.79 -12.61
CA LEU A 13 20.54 4.10 -11.54
C LEU A 13 20.51 4.92 -10.25
N ALA A 14 21.62 5.55 -9.89
CA ALA A 14 21.72 6.39 -8.70
C ALA A 14 20.74 7.58 -8.80
N GLU A 15 20.62 8.19 -9.97
CA GLU A 15 19.71 9.30 -10.22
C GLU A 15 18.23 8.87 -10.11
N LEU A 16 17.87 7.71 -10.68
CA LEU A 16 16.53 7.13 -10.54
C LEU A 16 16.16 6.79 -9.09
N VAL A 17 17.12 6.25 -8.32
CA VAL A 17 16.91 5.95 -6.89
C VAL A 17 16.76 7.24 -6.09
N ALA A 18 17.59 8.26 -6.37
CA ALA A 18 17.51 9.56 -5.71
C ALA A 18 16.15 10.22 -5.96
N GLU A 19 15.64 10.20 -7.19
CA GLU A 19 14.32 10.74 -7.53
C GLU A 19 13.19 9.97 -6.81
N LYS A 20 13.29 8.64 -6.73
CA LYS A 20 12.32 7.81 -6.01
C LYS A 20 12.31 8.10 -4.50
N VAL A 21 13.49 8.32 -3.92
CA VAL A 21 13.65 8.66 -2.50
C VAL A 21 13.16 10.08 -2.23
N ALA A 22 13.50 11.05 -3.09
CA ALA A 22 13.01 12.42 -2.98
C ALA A 22 11.48 12.48 -3.08
N ASN A 23 10.87 11.74 -4.02
CA ASN A 23 9.42 11.64 -4.13
C ASN A 23 8.76 11.01 -2.89
N ARG A 24 9.45 10.08 -2.21
CA ARG A 24 9.02 9.51 -0.93
C ARG A 24 9.14 10.47 0.25
N LEU A 25 10.21 11.26 0.30
CA LEU A 25 10.49 12.19 1.40
C LEU A 25 9.67 13.49 1.28
N ASN A 26 9.54 14.03 0.06
CA ASN A 26 8.68 15.19 -0.23
C ASN A 26 7.19 14.81 -0.22
N GLY A 27 6.87 13.55 -0.54
CA GLY A 27 5.53 12.98 -0.45
C GLY A 27 5.15 12.60 0.99
N ASN A 28 5.11 13.57 1.91
CA ASN A 28 4.54 13.44 3.26
C ASN A 28 3.03 13.15 3.20
N GLY A 29 2.71 11.94 2.76
CA GLY A 29 1.39 11.41 2.50
C GLY A 29 1.44 9.89 2.45
N ALA A 30 2.23 9.26 3.33
CA ALA A 30 1.86 7.95 3.81
C ALA A 30 0.38 8.04 4.26
N PRO A 31 -0.52 7.10 3.90
CA PRO A 31 -1.82 7.07 4.53
C PRO A 31 -1.56 6.83 6.01
N ASN A 32 -1.77 7.89 6.80
CA ASN A 32 -1.74 7.97 8.25
C ASN A 32 -1.67 6.58 8.91
N VAL A 33 -0.43 6.11 9.14
CA VAL A 33 -0.18 4.93 9.98
C VAL A 33 -0.40 5.44 11.40
N GLY A 34 -1.67 5.49 11.78
CA GLY A 34 -2.10 5.95 13.08
C GLY A 34 -1.58 4.99 14.14
N GLY A 35 -0.66 5.50 14.96
CA GLY A 35 -0.49 5.12 16.36
C GLY A 35 0.03 3.71 16.61
N GLU A 36 1.24 3.67 17.14
CA GLU A 36 1.77 2.57 17.96
C GLU A 36 0.72 2.17 19.01
N SER A 37 -0.07 1.17 18.66
CA SER A 37 -1.05 0.52 19.52
C SER A 37 -0.86 -0.96 19.27
N ASN A 38 -0.91 -1.77 20.32
CA ASN A 38 -0.77 -3.22 20.31
C ASN A 38 -1.99 -3.90 19.62
N GLY A 39 -2.37 -3.42 18.43
CA GLY A 39 -3.62 -3.66 17.73
C GLY A 39 -3.38 -3.85 16.23
N GLU A 40 -4.18 -4.72 15.64
CA GLU A 40 -4.04 -5.14 14.25
C GLU A 40 -4.03 -3.94 13.27
N PRO A 41 -3.07 -3.89 12.31
CA PRO A 41 -2.97 -2.80 11.35
C PRO A 41 -4.26 -2.61 10.55
N MET A 42 -4.68 -1.35 10.41
CA MET A 42 -5.90 -0.97 9.69
C MET A 42 -5.56 -0.37 8.32
N LEU A 43 -6.08 -0.99 7.26
CA LEU A 43 -5.90 -0.60 5.88
C LEU A 43 -7.01 0.34 5.40
N THR A 44 -6.67 1.22 4.46
CA THR A 44 -7.65 2.01 3.71
C THR A 44 -8.26 1.18 2.57
N ALA A 45 -9.40 1.61 2.04
CA ALA A 45 -10.03 0.95 0.89
C ALA A 45 -9.09 0.84 -0.31
N GLU A 46 -8.26 1.87 -0.56
CA GLU A 46 -7.27 1.86 -1.64
C GLU A 46 -6.13 0.87 -1.41
N ALA A 47 -5.67 0.74 -0.17
CA ALA A 47 -4.64 -0.25 0.17
C ALA A 47 -5.16 -1.68 0.00
N VAL A 48 -6.42 -1.93 0.38
CA VAL A 48 -7.09 -3.20 0.16
C VAL A 48 -7.27 -3.49 -1.33
N ALA A 49 -7.71 -2.48 -2.10
CA ALA A 49 -7.90 -2.59 -3.54
C ALA A 49 -6.61 -3.04 -4.25
N LYS A 50 -5.47 -2.45 -3.89
CA LYS A 50 -4.15 -2.85 -4.41
C LYS A 50 -3.75 -4.27 -4.05
N ARG A 51 -4.11 -4.75 -2.85
CA ARG A 51 -3.79 -6.13 -2.42
C ARG A 51 -4.65 -7.20 -3.07
N LEU A 52 -5.90 -6.84 -3.38
CA LEU A 52 -6.87 -7.74 -4.01
C LEU A 52 -6.89 -7.62 -5.54
N ASP A 53 -6.02 -6.79 -6.10
CA ASP A 53 -5.97 -6.42 -7.53
C ASP A 53 -7.36 -6.05 -8.08
N THR A 54 -8.06 -5.18 -7.36
CA THR A 54 -9.44 -4.78 -7.64
C THR A 54 -9.60 -3.26 -7.53
N SER A 55 -10.80 -2.77 -7.83
CA SER A 55 -11.13 -1.34 -7.73
C SER A 55 -11.53 -0.93 -6.30
N ALA A 56 -11.26 0.32 -5.93
CA ALA A 56 -11.72 0.87 -4.65
C ALA A 56 -13.25 0.84 -4.52
N ARG A 57 -13.98 1.00 -5.63
CA ARG A 57 -15.44 0.88 -5.67
C ARG A 57 -15.88 -0.51 -5.24
N TRP A 58 -15.27 -1.56 -5.79
CA TRP A 58 -15.56 -2.94 -5.40
C TRP A 58 -15.32 -3.18 -3.90
N VAL A 59 -14.25 -2.60 -3.34
CA VAL A 59 -13.95 -2.69 -1.90
C VAL A 59 -15.02 -2.00 -1.04
N TYR A 60 -15.59 -0.88 -1.49
CA TYR A 60 -16.71 -0.25 -0.79
C TYR A 60 -18.00 -1.07 -0.89
N ASP A 61 -18.27 -1.64 -2.06
CA ASP A 61 -19.46 -2.47 -2.31
C ASP A 61 -19.40 -3.79 -1.49
N HIS A 62 -18.20 -4.34 -1.25
CA HIS A 62 -17.97 -5.56 -0.49
C HIS A 62 -17.38 -5.30 0.90
N ALA A 63 -17.62 -4.10 1.44
CA ALA A 63 -17.01 -3.67 2.70
C ALA A 63 -17.32 -4.62 3.86
N ASP A 64 -18.57 -5.08 3.98
CA ASP A 64 -19.03 -5.95 5.05
C ASP A 64 -18.40 -7.36 4.95
N GLU A 65 -18.24 -7.91 3.74
CA GLU A 65 -17.60 -9.21 3.51
C GLU A 65 -16.11 -9.22 3.86
N LEU A 66 -15.44 -8.09 3.61
CA LEU A 66 -14.03 -7.88 3.91
C LEU A 66 -13.77 -7.55 5.39
N GLY A 67 -14.81 -7.43 6.22
CA GLY A 67 -14.70 -7.08 7.63
C GLY A 67 -14.42 -5.59 7.86
N GLY A 68 -14.91 -4.72 6.97
CA GLY A 68 -14.77 -3.28 7.05
C GLY A 68 -15.37 -2.70 8.34
N LYS A 69 -14.56 -1.94 9.07
CA LYS A 69 -14.94 -1.20 10.28
C LYS A 69 -15.15 0.28 9.95
N ARG A 70 -16.37 0.78 10.18
CA ARG A 70 -16.68 2.21 10.08
C ARG A 70 -16.26 2.92 11.37
N LEU A 71 -15.29 3.81 11.28
CA LEU A 71 -14.86 4.66 12.39
C LEU A 71 -15.71 5.93 12.49
N SER A 72 -16.30 6.36 11.37
CA SER A 72 -17.25 7.47 11.27
C SER A 72 -18.09 7.32 10.01
N ARG A 73 -19.10 8.19 9.79
CA ARG A 73 -19.97 8.18 8.61
C ARG A 73 -19.21 8.16 7.27
N ARG A 74 -18.03 8.79 7.22
CA ARG A 74 -17.19 8.91 6.02
C ARG A 74 -15.86 8.14 6.11
N CYS A 75 -15.60 7.43 7.20
CA CYS A 75 -14.32 6.78 7.42
C CYS A 75 -14.51 5.27 7.59
N LEU A 76 -14.11 4.51 6.57
CA LEU A 76 -14.08 3.05 6.55
C LEU A 76 -12.63 2.56 6.57
N ARG A 77 -12.35 1.57 7.41
CA ARG A 77 -11.04 0.94 7.55
C ARG A 77 -11.17 -0.57 7.61
N PHE A 78 -10.11 -1.27 7.23
CA PHE A 78 -10.14 -2.72 7.10
C PHE A 78 -9.04 -3.34 7.96
N PRO A 79 -9.37 -4.29 8.86
CA PRO A 79 -8.35 -5.03 9.59
C PRO A 79 -7.50 -5.85 8.62
N GLU A 80 -6.18 -5.72 8.70
CA GLU A 80 -5.26 -6.44 7.81
C GLU A 80 -5.42 -7.97 7.93
N GLY A 81 -5.67 -8.49 9.12
CA GLY A 81 -5.89 -9.93 9.34
C GLY A 81 -7.14 -10.45 8.66
N ALA A 82 -8.23 -9.67 8.60
CA ALA A 82 -9.45 -10.06 7.89
C ALA A 82 -9.21 -10.16 6.38
N ILE A 83 -8.49 -9.18 5.80
CA ILE A 83 -8.13 -9.20 4.37
C ILE A 83 -7.22 -10.38 4.06
N ARG A 84 -6.23 -10.65 4.92
CA ARG A 84 -5.33 -11.80 4.75
C ARG A 84 -6.11 -13.12 4.74
N ARG A 85 -6.99 -13.35 5.72
CA ARG A 85 -7.85 -14.55 5.77
C ARG A 85 -8.76 -14.67 4.57
N TYR A 86 -9.23 -13.55 4.03
CA TYR A 86 -10.04 -13.55 2.81
C TYR A 86 -9.23 -14.02 1.59
N VAL A 87 -8.01 -13.51 1.43
CA VAL A 87 -7.09 -13.96 0.37
C VAL A 87 -6.74 -15.43 0.52
N GLU A 88 -6.42 -15.88 1.73
CA GLU A 88 -6.10 -17.28 2.04
C GLU A 88 -7.28 -18.23 1.73
N ARG A 89 -8.54 -17.80 1.95
CA ARG A 89 -9.73 -18.59 1.60
C ARG A 89 -10.03 -18.64 0.10
N ARG A 90 -9.59 -17.64 -0.66
CA ARG A 90 -9.87 -17.53 -2.10
C ARG A 90 -8.87 -18.32 -2.95
N ARG A 91 -7.71 -18.69 -2.38
CA ARG A 91 -6.65 -19.44 -3.03
C ARG A 91 -6.82 -20.94 -2.80
#